data_AF-A0A5M9MQB8-F1
#
_entry.id   AF-A0A5M9MQB8-F1
#
_cell.length_a   1.000
_cell.length_b   1.000
_cell.length_c   1.000
_cell.angle_alpha   90.00
_cell.angle_beta   90.00
_cell.angle_gamma   90.00
#
_symmetry.space_group_name_H-M   'P 1'
#
loop_
_entity.id
_entity.type
_entity.pdbx_description
1 polymer ?
#
loop_
_entity_poly.entity_id
_entity_poly.type
_entity_poly.pdbx_seq_one_letter_code
_entity_poly.pdbx_strand_id
1 'polypeptide(L)'
;MPSEGSTIYSQGFNFGSFVLHGVDNRTGQYTCSVTLYEALAEARNCPTFKLSLNYNALNPEDIGFGKGWAFNLSRYQHRQGRTISLLKSFRFEKQGSNYHVIYKSGQRKILSNVNNVYKRSIPIKIFAAIGRSLKLSWTPVMSVPRLTKVSDGSQDLLTIKCESCSSTITCHPETPQSGTFVLTQKDKRLSHVKLPGDGKSSTDRSRLEFYL
;
A
#
# COMPACT_ATOMS: atom_id res chain seq x y z
N MET A 1 -18.24 38.08 -24.43
CA MET A 1 -17.08 37.68 -23.61
C MET A 1 -17.57 36.76 -22.50
N PRO A 2 -17.46 35.42 -22.58
CA PRO A 2 -17.63 34.56 -21.41
C PRO A 2 -16.28 34.34 -20.72
N SER A 3 -16.27 34.40 -19.39
CA SER A 3 -15.08 34.28 -18.54
C SER A 3 -14.53 32.85 -18.54
N GLU A 4 -13.22 32.71 -18.79
CA GLU A 4 -12.51 31.45 -18.62
C GLU A 4 -12.53 31.01 -17.16
N GLY A 5 -13.17 29.88 -16.89
CA GLY A 5 -13.04 29.18 -15.62
C GLY A 5 -11.62 28.63 -15.50
N SER A 6 -10.86 29.14 -14.53
CA SER A 6 -9.54 28.60 -14.18
C SER A 6 -9.70 27.16 -13.70
N THR A 7 -9.49 26.22 -14.61
CA THR A 7 -9.44 24.80 -14.26
C THR A 7 -8.18 24.57 -13.45
N ILE A 8 -8.33 24.45 -12.14
CA ILE A 8 -7.23 24.12 -11.23
C ILE A 8 -6.66 22.76 -11.64
N TYR A 9 -5.50 22.80 -12.30
CA TYR A 9 -4.72 21.61 -12.65
C TYR A 9 -3.95 21.14 -11.41
N SER A 10 -4.32 19.98 -10.87
CA SER A 10 -3.61 19.39 -9.73
C SER A 10 -2.47 18.50 -10.23
N GLN A 11 -1.24 18.83 -9.83
CA GLN A 11 -0.01 18.07 -10.09
C GLN A 11 0.09 16.77 -9.26
N GLY A 12 -1.05 16.09 -9.02
CA GLY A 12 -1.17 14.97 -8.08
C GLY A 12 -0.41 13.69 -8.46
N PHE A 13 0.20 13.61 -9.65
CA PHE A 13 0.86 12.40 -10.16
C PHE A 13 2.22 12.65 -10.82
N ASN A 14 2.90 13.75 -10.50
CA ASN A 14 4.22 14.05 -11.06
C ASN A 14 5.32 13.23 -10.33
N PHE A 15 5.47 11.94 -10.65
CA PHE A 15 6.52 11.09 -10.10
C PHE A 15 7.51 10.67 -11.20
N GLY A 16 8.76 11.13 -11.09
CA GLY A 16 9.84 10.80 -12.02
C GLY A 16 10.39 9.37 -11.91
N SER A 17 9.99 8.58 -10.90
CA SER A 17 10.31 7.14 -10.82
C SER A 17 9.28 6.37 -9.98
N PHE A 18 8.36 5.67 -10.65
CA PHE A 18 7.39 4.81 -9.98
C PHE A 18 8.01 3.47 -9.52
N VAL A 19 9.15 3.07 -10.11
CA VAL A 19 9.75 1.77 -9.91
C VAL A 19 11.20 1.89 -9.50
N LEU A 20 11.56 1.13 -8.47
CA LEU A 20 12.94 0.90 -8.06
C LEU A 20 13.23 -0.59 -8.21
N HIS A 21 14.29 -0.91 -8.93
CA HIS A 21 14.83 -2.26 -9.03
C HIS A 21 16.16 -2.33 -8.27
N GLY A 22 16.46 -3.48 -7.69
CA GLY A 22 17.71 -3.68 -6.99
C GLY A 22 18.05 -5.15 -6.84
N VAL A 23 19.33 -5.41 -6.58
CA VAL A 23 19.82 -6.73 -6.17
C VAL A 23 20.31 -6.60 -4.74
N ASP A 24 19.81 -7.44 -3.85
CA ASP A 24 20.32 -7.51 -2.48
C ASP A 24 21.75 -8.09 -2.53
N ASN A 25 22.75 -7.23 -2.31
CA ASN A 25 24.17 -7.57 -2.46
C ASN A 25 24.64 -8.71 -1.52
N ARG A 26 23.86 -9.02 -0.47
CA ARG A 26 24.19 -10.06 0.51
C ARG A 26 23.65 -11.43 0.12
N THR A 27 22.64 -11.48 -0.73
CA THR A 27 21.92 -12.72 -1.12
C THR A 27 21.90 -12.95 -2.64
N GLY A 28 22.31 -11.96 -3.44
CA GLY A 28 22.19 -11.99 -4.90
C GLY A 28 20.73 -11.95 -5.38
N GLN A 29 19.79 -11.63 -4.49
CA GLN A 29 18.37 -11.76 -4.78
C GLN A 29 17.82 -10.51 -5.47
N TYR A 30 17.03 -10.71 -6.53
CA TYR A 30 16.30 -9.64 -7.18
C TYR A 30 15.17 -9.09 -6.29
N THR A 31 15.11 -7.76 -6.21
CA THR A 31 14.05 -7.02 -5.53
C THR A 31 13.49 -5.95 -6.45
N CYS A 32 12.18 -5.73 -6.38
CA CYS A 32 11.51 -4.66 -7.12
C CYS A 32 10.50 -3.98 -6.20
N SER A 33 10.36 -2.66 -6.30
CA SER A 33 9.41 -1.86 -5.55
C SER A 33 8.68 -0.92 -6.49
N VAL A 34 7.35 -0.99 -6.51
CA VAL A 34 6.47 -0.08 -7.25
C VAL A 34 5.74 0.81 -6.24
N THR A 35 5.91 2.13 -6.34
CA THR A 35 5.15 3.07 -5.50
C THR A 35 3.76 3.27 -6.09
N LEU A 36 2.74 2.96 -5.29
CA LEU A 36 1.33 3.00 -5.70
C LEU A 36 0.61 4.24 -5.17
N TYR A 37 0.98 4.70 -3.98
CA TYR A 37 0.32 5.83 -3.34
C TYR A 37 1.23 6.50 -2.32
N GLU A 38 1.15 7.83 -2.23
CA GLU A 38 1.84 8.61 -1.21
C GLU A 38 0.94 9.77 -0.76
N ALA A 39 0.58 9.78 0.52
CA ALA A 39 -0.06 10.90 1.18
C ALA A 39 1.00 11.73 1.91
N LEU A 40 1.26 12.93 1.41
CA LEU A 40 2.05 13.93 2.11
C LEU A 40 1.24 14.49 3.29
N ALA A 41 1.85 14.49 4.47
CA ALA A 41 1.19 14.92 5.70
C ALA A 41 0.71 16.39 5.63
N GLU A 42 1.48 17.26 4.96
CA GLU A 42 1.19 18.69 4.83
C GLU A 42 -0.06 18.97 4.00
N ALA A 43 -0.37 18.14 3.00
CA ALA A 43 -1.48 18.38 2.08
C ALA A 43 -2.85 18.00 2.67
N ARG A 44 -2.89 17.04 3.62
CA ARG A 44 -4.15 16.47 4.15
C ARG A 44 -4.27 16.49 5.66
N ASN A 45 -3.28 17.03 6.36
CA ASN A 45 -3.19 16.97 7.82
C ASN A 45 -3.37 15.52 8.33
N CYS A 46 -2.94 14.53 7.56
CA CYS A 46 -3.11 13.10 7.85
C CYS A 46 -1.73 12.50 8.15
N PRO A 47 -1.64 11.27 8.73
CA PRO A 47 -0.32 10.66 8.89
C PRO A 47 0.32 10.46 7.52
N THR A 48 1.63 10.73 7.43
CA THR A 48 2.42 10.37 6.25
C THR A 48 2.23 8.88 5.98
N PHE A 49 1.77 8.56 4.77
CA PHE A 49 1.47 7.19 4.39
C PHE A 49 1.91 6.95 2.95
N LYS A 50 2.81 6.00 2.78
CA LYS A 50 3.28 5.55 1.48
C LYS A 50 2.95 4.08 1.32
N LEU A 51 2.23 3.74 0.25
CA LEU A 51 1.96 2.37 -0.15
C LEU A 51 2.81 2.02 -1.36
N SER A 52 3.62 0.99 -1.20
CA SER A 52 4.45 0.41 -2.26
C SER A 52 4.24 -1.09 -2.31
N LEU A 53 4.27 -1.65 -3.51
CA LEU A 53 4.22 -3.08 -3.78
C LEU A 53 5.64 -3.59 -4.04
N ASN A 54 6.09 -4.51 -3.20
CA ASN A 54 7.47 -4.98 -3.19
C ASN A 54 7.53 -6.46 -3.54
N TYR A 55 8.43 -6.82 -4.44
CA TYR A 55 8.72 -8.20 -4.81
C TYR A 55 9.89 -8.76 -4.03
N ASN A 56 9.70 -9.97 -3.52
CA ASN A 56 10.74 -10.82 -2.93
C ASN A 56 10.44 -12.28 -3.30
N ALA A 57 11.32 -12.91 -4.10
CA ALA A 57 11.15 -14.30 -4.56
C ALA A 57 11.03 -15.35 -3.42
N LEU A 58 11.50 -15.05 -2.21
CA LEU A 58 11.40 -15.94 -1.05
C LEU A 58 10.06 -15.82 -0.32
N ASN A 59 9.19 -14.88 -0.70
CA ASN A 59 7.87 -14.74 -0.12
C ASN A 59 6.87 -15.67 -0.85
N PRO A 60 6.42 -16.78 -0.23
CA PRO A 60 5.52 -17.74 -0.88
C PRO A 60 4.05 -17.29 -0.87
N GLU A 61 3.72 -16.24 -0.10
CA GLU A 61 2.35 -15.76 0.09
C GLU A 61 1.87 -14.98 -1.15
N ASP A 62 0.63 -15.24 -1.58
CA ASP A 62 -0.04 -14.50 -2.65
C ASP A 62 -1.17 -13.66 -2.07
N ILE A 63 -0.96 -12.34 -2.05
CA ILE A 63 -1.93 -11.36 -1.54
C ILE A 63 -2.91 -10.86 -2.61
N GLY A 64 -2.96 -11.51 -3.78
CA GLY A 64 -3.83 -11.13 -4.91
C GLY A 64 -3.09 -10.54 -6.11
N PHE A 65 -1.77 -10.44 -6.06
CA PHE A 65 -0.93 -9.94 -7.16
C PHE A 65 0.10 -10.97 -7.63
N GLY A 66 0.01 -12.21 -7.14
CA GLY A 66 0.93 -13.29 -7.45
C GLY A 66 1.94 -13.50 -6.34
N LYS A 67 2.59 -14.66 -6.36
CA LYS A 67 3.58 -15.03 -5.34
C LYS A 67 4.77 -14.06 -5.37
N GLY A 68 5.30 -13.76 -4.19
CA GLY A 68 6.46 -12.89 -4.03
C GLY A 68 6.13 -11.42 -3.78
N TRP A 69 4.93 -10.97 -4.15
CA TRP A 69 4.52 -9.57 -3.99
C TRP A 69 3.90 -9.31 -2.61
N ALA A 70 4.28 -8.21 -1.99
CA ALA A 70 3.71 -7.77 -0.71
C ALA A 70 3.73 -6.24 -0.58
N PHE A 71 2.74 -5.68 0.11
CA PHE A 71 2.79 -4.27 0.49
C PHE A 71 3.84 -4.01 1.58
N ASN A 72 4.40 -2.80 1.58
CA ASN A 72 5.30 -2.24 2.60
C ASN A 72 4.60 -1.91 3.94
N LEU A 73 3.63 -2.73 4.35
CA LEU A 73 2.84 -2.56 5.57
C LEU A 73 3.39 -3.41 6.72
N SER A 74 3.38 -2.84 7.93
CA SER A 74 3.84 -3.51 9.15
C SER A 74 2.91 -4.67 9.50
N ARG A 75 3.46 -5.87 9.73
CA ARG A 75 2.72 -7.08 10.08
C ARG A 75 3.38 -7.78 11.25
N TYR A 76 2.60 -8.38 12.14
CA TYR A 76 3.12 -9.15 13.27
C TYR A 76 2.65 -10.60 13.19
N GLN A 77 3.60 -11.54 13.22
CA GLN A 77 3.30 -12.98 13.26
C GLN A 77 3.27 -13.46 14.70
N HIS A 78 2.19 -14.14 15.08
CA HIS A 78 2.05 -14.75 16.41
C HIS A 78 2.88 -16.04 16.49
N ARG A 79 4.21 -15.93 16.50
CA ARG A 79 5.06 -17.03 17.00
C ARG A 79 5.28 -16.84 18.50
N GLN A 80 5.29 -17.94 19.24
CA GLN A 80 5.25 -17.99 20.70
C GLN A 80 6.11 -16.90 21.36
N GLY A 81 5.43 -16.09 22.18
CA GLY A 81 5.97 -15.25 23.24
C GLY A 81 7.26 -14.49 22.96
N ARG A 82 7.15 -13.21 22.59
CA ARG A 82 8.08 -12.15 23.03
C ARG A 82 7.49 -10.78 22.74
N THR A 83 7.53 -9.89 23.75
CA THR A 83 7.53 -8.44 23.54
C THR A 83 8.78 -8.13 22.75
N ILE A 84 8.61 -7.69 21.50
CA ILE A 84 9.72 -7.34 20.62
C ILE A 84 9.91 -5.83 20.68
N SER A 85 10.81 -5.37 21.54
CA SER A 85 11.33 -4.00 21.52
C SER A 85 12.49 -3.92 20.53
N LEU A 86 12.19 -3.85 19.24
CA LEU A 86 13.22 -3.74 18.19
C LEU A 86 13.76 -2.29 18.14
N LEU A 87 14.84 -2.08 18.91
CA LEU A 87 15.72 -0.90 18.87
C LEU A 87 15.03 0.43 19.21
N LYS A 88 15.83 1.46 19.50
CA LYS A 88 15.43 2.78 20.04
C LYS A 88 14.47 3.60 19.14
N SER A 89 13.73 3.03 18.21
CA SER A 89 12.94 3.76 17.19
C SER A 89 11.42 3.65 17.39
N PHE A 90 10.92 2.58 18.00
CA PHE A 90 9.49 2.41 18.29
C PHE A 90 9.24 1.52 19.51
N ARG A 91 8.06 1.68 20.14
CA ARG A 91 7.53 0.77 21.17
C ARG A 91 6.48 -0.14 20.55
N PHE A 92 6.46 -1.40 20.99
CA PHE A 92 5.50 -2.41 20.56
C PHE A 92 4.82 -3.02 21.76
N GLU A 93 3.51 -2.83 21.87
CA GLU A 93 2.74 -3.17 23.06
C GLU A 93 1.48 -3.95 22.67
N LYS A 94 1.10 -4.96 23.46
CA LYS A 94 -0.18 -5.65 23.31
C LYS A 94 -1.22 -4.95 24.17
N GLN A 95 -2.35 -4.56 23.58
CA GLN A 95 -3.47 -3.91 24.29
C GLN A 95 -4.77 -4.65 23.93
N GLY A 96 -5.31 -5.41 24.90
CA GLY A 96 -6.43 -6.30 24.66
C GLY A 96 -6.10 -7.36 23.60
N SER A 97 -6.93 -7.43 22.54
CA SER A 97 -6.71 -8.32 21.39
C SER A 97 -5.81 -7.72 20.29
N ASN A 98 -5.45 -6.45 20.40
CA ASN A 98 -4.71 -5.72 19.37
C ASN A 98 -3.26 -5.43 19.82
N TYR A 99 -2.45 -4.99 18.86
CA TYR A 99 -1.07 -4.56 19.09
C TYR A 99 -0.88 -3.13 18.64
N HIS A 100 -0.13 -2.37 19.42
CA HIS A 100 0.15 -0.97 19.19
C HIS A 100 1.63 -0.80 18.87
N VAL A 101 1.91 -0.12 17.76
CA VAL A 101 3.27 0.29 17.37
C VAL A 101 3.33 1.80 17.53
N ILE A 102 4.20 2.32 18.40
CA ILE A 102 4.31 3.75 18.71
C ILE A 102 5.71 4.21 18.31
N TYR A 103 5.80 5.10 17.33
CA TYR A 103 7.07 5.64 16.85
C TYR A 103 7.47 6.90 17.64
N LYS A 104 8.77 7.19 17.67
CA LYS A 104 9.28 8.44 18.26
C LYS A 104 8.71 9.71 17.64
N SER A 105 8.30 9.66 16.37
CA SER A 105 7.64 10.76 15.67
C SER A 105 6.22 11.07 16.17
N GLY A 106 5.69 10.29 17.11
CA GLY A 106 4.30 10.38 17.57
C GLY A 106 3.30 9.65 16.68
N GLN A 107 3.72 9.15 15.50
CA GLN A 107 2.88 8.25 14.71
C GLN A 107 2.62 6.97 15.51
N ARG A 108 1.38 6.48 15.51
CA ARG A 108 1.03 5.18 16.10
C ARG A 108 0.21 4.33 15.15
N LYS A 109 0.37 3.00 15.22
CA LYS A 109 -0.38 2.03 14.41
C LYS A 109 -1.08 1.03 15.32
N ILE A 110 -2.31 0.68 14.99
CA ILE A 110 -3.05 -0.43 15.61
C ILE A 110 -3.03 -1.59 14.63
N LEU A 111 -2.49 -2.72 15.08
CA LEU A 111 -2.50 -3.99 14.38
C LEU A 111 -3.51 -4.94 15.02
N SER A 112 -4.31 -5.61 14.21
CA SER A 112 -5.30 -6.59 14.65
C SER A 112 -5.22 -7.85 13.81
N ASN A 113 -5.48 -9.01 14.42
CA ASN A 113 -5.69 -10.25 13.69
C ASN A 113 -7.19 -10.52 13.42
N VAL A 114 -8.05 -9.52 13.69
CA VAL A 114 -9.51 -9.56 13.52
C VAL A 114 -10.10 -10.79 14.21
N ASN A 115 -9.94 -10.87 15.54
CA ASN A 115 -10.46 -11.97 16.36
C ASN A 115 -10.06 -13.36 15.83
N ASN A 116 -8.78 -13.53 15.49
CA ASN A 116 -8.20 -14.77 14.93
C ASN A 116 -8.69 -15.16 13.52
N VAL A 117 -9.38 -14.28 12.80
CA VAL A 117 -9.64 -14.47 11.36
C VAL A 117 -8.33 -14.60 10.57
N TYR A 118 -7.29 -13.87 11.00
CA TYR A 118 -5.97 -13.92 10.42
C TYR A 118 -4.96 -14.60 11.35
N LYS A 119 -4.02 -15.37 10.78
CA LYS A 119 -2.88 -15.96 11.51
C LYS A 119 -1.81 -14.92 11.91
N ARG A 120 -2.02 -13.65 11.59
CA ARG A 120 -1.09 -12.53 11.81
C ARG A 120 -1.86 -11.25 12.08
N SER A 121 -1.29 -10.34 12.85
CA SER A 121 -1.84 -8.98 12.99
C SER A 121 -1.43 -8.10 11.84
N ILE A 122 -2.40 -7.41 11.25
CA ILE A 122 -2.25 -6.45 10.15
C ILE A 122 -2.68 -5.06 10.60
N PRO A 123 -2.18 -3.97 9.98
CA PRO A 123 -2.54 -2.62 10.40
C PRO A 123 -3.97 -2.30 9.99
N ILE A 124 -4.80 -1.93 10.96
CA ILE A 124 -6.19 -1.52 10.73
C ILE A 124 -6.39 -0.01 10.89
N LYS A 125 -5.48 0.66 11.63
CA LYS A 125 -5.53 2.11 11.84
C LYS A 125 -4.13 2.68 12.01
N ILE A 126 -3.87 3.83 11.40
CA ILE A 126 -2.62 4.59 11.51
C ILE A 126 -2.98 5.99 11.98
N PHE A 127 -2.37 6.49 13.04
CA PHE A 127 -2.60 7.83 13.55
C PHE A 127 -1.37 8.70 13.37
N ALA A 128 -1.60 9.96 13.00
CA ALA A 128 -0.60 11.02 13.10
C ALA A 128 -0.41 11.44 14.57
N ALA A 129 0.68 12.16 14.85
CA ALA A 129 0.92 12.75 16.17
C ALA A 129 -0.23 13.69 16.61
N ILE A 130 -0.87 14.36 15.65
CA ILE A 130 -2.01 15.26 15.83
C ILE A 130 -3.35 14.56 16.06
N GLY A 131 -3.39 13.23 16.10
CA GLY A 131 -4.60 12.45 16.38
C GLY A 131 -5.48 12.09 15.17
N ARG A 132 -5.29 12.72 14.00
CA ARG A 132 -5.92 12.27 12.74
C ARG A 132 -5.46 10.89 12.35
N SER A 133 -6.29 10.14 11.62
CA SER A 133 -6.03 8.73 11.37
C SER A 133 -6.52 8.21 10.04
N LEU A 134 -5.73 7.32 9.44
CA LEU A 134 -6.14 6.49 8.31
C LEU A 134 -6.70 5.16 8.80
N LYS A 135 -7.79 4.72 8.17
CA LYS A 135 -8.37 3.40 8.37
C LYS A 135 -7.99 2.49 7.20
N LEU A 136 -7.53 1.29 7.50
CA LEU A 136 -7.21 0.27 6.50
C LEU A 136 -8.25 -0.84 6.60
N SER A 137 -8.93 -1.14 5.50
CA SER A 137 -9.93 -2.20 5.42
C SER A 137 -9.40 -3.38 4.63
N TRP A 138 -9.73 -4.59 5.10
CA TRP A 138 -9.16 -5.83 4.61
C TRP A 138 -10.26 -6.87 4.43
N THR A 139 -10.08 -7.77 3.48
CA THR A 139 -10.93 -8.95 3.31
C THR A 139 -10.10 -10.24 3.41
N PRO A 140 -10.61 -11.28 4.08
CA PRO A 140 -9.95 -12.59 4.08
C PRO A 140 -10.21 -13.31 2.76
N VAL A 141 -9.15 -13.78 2.12
CA VAL A 141 -9.23 -14.75 1.02
C VAL A 141 -8.37 -15.95 1.40
N MET A 142 -9.00 -17.09 1.67
CA MET A 142 -8.32 -18.29 2.20
C MET A 142 -7.45 -18.01 3.44
N SER A 143 -7.94 -17.19 4.39
CA SER A 143 -7.21 -16.72 5.59
C SER A 143 -6.01 -15.77 5.31
N VAL A 144 -5.71 -15.46 4.06
CA VAL A 144 -4.75 -14.41 3.70
C VAL A 144 -5.44 -13.05 3.72
N PRO A 145 -4.92 -12.05 4.47
CA PRO A 145 -5.49 -10.71 4.48
C PRO A 145 -5.15 -9.96 3.19
N ARG A 146 -6.17 -9.50 2.47
CA ARG A 146 -6.02 -8.63 1.29
C ARG A 146 -6.49 -7.22 1.61
N LEU A 147 -5.64 -6.23 1.39
CA LEU A 147 -6.01 -4.84 1.58
C LEU A 147 -7.01 -4.48 0.48
N THR A 148 -8.15 -3.91 0.87
CA THR A 148 -9.17 -3.46 -0.09
C THR A 148 -9.31 -1.96 -0.10
N LYS A 149 -8.96 -1.28 1.00
CA LYS A 149 -9.22 0.15 1.12
C LYS A 149 -8.35 0.87 2.14
N VAL A 150 -7.98 2.11 1.84
CA VAL A 150 -7.43 3.08 2.78
C VAL A 150 -8.30 4.34 2.75
N SER A 151 -8.77 4.80 3.91
CA SER A 151 -9.62 6.00 4.01
C SER A 151 -9.16 6.96 5.11
N ASP A 152 -9.44 8.25 4.92
CA ASP A 152 -9.34 9.31 5.94
C ASP A 152 -10.75 9.84 6.24
N GLY A 153 -11.29 9.49 7.40
CA GLY A 153 -12.70 9.79 7.71
C GLY A 153 -13.66 9.15 6.71
N SER A 154 -14.46 9.98 6.05
CA SER A 154 -15.40 9.58 4.98
C SER A 154 -14.77 9.49 3.59
N GLN A 155 -13.56 10.03 3.40
CA GLN A 155 -12.92 10.05 2.09
C GLN A 155 -12.08 8.80 1.87
N ASP A 156 -12.37 8.09 0.79
CA ASP A 156 -11.54 6.98 0.34
C ASP A 156 -10.30 7.53 -0.39
N LEU A 157 -9.12 7.14 0.08
CA LEU A 157 -7.84 7.55 -0.51
C LEU A 157 -7.36 6.55 -1.55
N LEU A 158 -7.66 5.28 -1.32
CA LEU A 158 -7.21 4.17 -2.14
C LEU A 158 -8.20 3.02 -2.06
N THR A 159 -8.59 2.47 -3.20
CA THR A 159 -9.40 1.24 -3.29
C THR A 159 -8.67 0.20 -4.13
N ILE A 160 -8.69 -1.04 -3.68
CA ILE A 160 -8.05 -2.19 -4.32
C ILE A 160 -9.12 -3.23 -4.62
N LYS A 161 -9.20 -3.65 -5.88
CA LYS A 161 -10.02 -4.78 -6.32
C LYS A 161 -9.11 -5.86 -6.89
N CYS A 162 -9.17 -7.05 -6.30
CA CYS A 162 -8.40 -8.20 -6.76
C CYS A 162 -9.32 -9.19 -7.47
N GLU A 163 -9.05 -9.47 -8.73
CA GLU A 163 -9.72 -10.51 -9.51
C GLU A 163 -8.72 -11.62 -9.88
N SER A 164 -9.16 -12.64 -10.62
CA SER A 164 -8.34 -13.84 -10.88
C SER A 164 -7.10 -13.59 -11.73
N CYS A 165 -7.16 -12.63 -12.66
CA CYS A 165 -6.08 -12.36 -13.62
C CYS A 165 -5.76 -10.86 -13.75
N SER A 166 -6.55 -9.99 -13.14
CA SER A 166 -6.39 -8.54 -13.19
C SER A 166 -6.76 -7.96 -11.84
N SER A 167 -5.93 -7.08 -11.31
CA SER A 167 -6.24 -6.34 -10.10
C SER A 167 -6.11 -4.86 -10.36
N THR A 168 -7.02 -4.05 -9.79
CA THR A 168 -7.00 -2.61 -9.95
C THR A 168 -6.75 -1.93 -8.61
N ILE A 169 -5.94 -0.87 -8.66
CA ILE A 169 -5.65 -0.01 -7.50
C ILE A 169 -5.99 1.41 -7.91
N THR A 170 -7.08 1.95 -7.38
CA THR A 170 -7.58 3.29 -7.68
C THR A 170 -7.22 4.23 -6.53
N CYS A 171 -6.42 5.25 -6.82
CA CYS A 171 -6.10 6.34 -5.92
C CYS A 171 -7.16 7.44 -6.05
N HIS A 172 -7.53 8.06 -4.93
CA HIS A 172 -8.54 9.12 -4.85
C HIS A 172 -9.82 8.83 -5.66
N PRO A 173 -10.46 7.67 -5.41
CA PRO A 173 -11.73 7.34 -6.06
C PRO A 173 -12.75 8.45 -5.84
N GLU A 174 -13.65 8.63 -6.81
CA GLU A 174 -14.73 9.64 -6.75
C GLU A 174 -14.24 11.09 -6.76
N THR A 175 -12.96 11.33 -7.11
CA THR A 175 -12.43 12.67 -7.31
C THR A 175 -11.92 12.87 -8.75
N PRO A 176 -11.81 14.12 -9.22
CA PRO A 176 -11.19 14.43 -10.52
C PRO A 176 -9.71 14.01 -10.61
N GLN A 177 -9.06 13.75 -9.46
CA GLN A 177 -7.67 13.30 -9.36
C GLN A 177 -7.58 11.77 -9.25
N SER A 178 -8.61 11.05 -9.72
CA SER A 178 -8.60 9.60 -9.70
C SER A 178 -7.54 9.05 -10.65
N GLY A 179 -6.66 8.21 -10.13
CA GLY A 179 -5.62 7.53 -10.90
C GLY A 179 -5.66 6.03 -10.63
N THR A 180 -5.73 5.20 -11.68
CA THR A 180 -5.87 3.75 -11.52
C THR A 180 -4.66 3.01 -12.08
N PHE A 181 -4.04 2.17 -11.24
CA PHE A 181 -3.08 1.16 -11.65
C PHE A 181 -3.83 -0.12 -12.03
N VAL A 182 -3.40 -0.77 -13.12
CA VAL A 182 -3.92 -2.08 -13.52
C VAL A 182 -2.79 -3.09 -13.48
N LEU A 183 -2.95 -4.12 -12.65
CA LEU A 183 -1.97 -5.16 -12.38
C LEU A 183 -2.46 -6.46 -13.03
N THR A 184 -1.83 -6.86 -14.13
CA THR A 184 -2.21 -8.06 -14.87
C THR A 184 -1.35 -9.24 -14.44
N GLN A 185 -1.98 -10.40 -14.27
CA GLN A 185 -1.32 -11.63 -13.91
C GLN A 185 -1.36 -12.65 -15.05
N LYS A 186 -0.28 -13.41 -15.19
CA LYS A 186 -0.18 -14.57 -16.07
C LYS A 186 0.42 -15.72 -15.26
N ASP A 187 -0.17 -16.92 -15.35
CA ASP A 187 0.31 -18.11 -14.63
C ASP A 187 0.52 -17.89 -13.12
N LYS A 188 -0.36 -17.11 -12.48
CA LYS A 188 -0.31 -16.72 -11.06
C LYS A 188 0.90 -15.86 -10.67
N ARG A 189 1.54 -15.20 -11.63
CA ARG A 189 2.60 -14.22 -11.44
C ARG A 189 2.18 -12.87 -12.02
N LEU A 190 2.61 -11.77 -11.39
CA LEU A 190 2.41 -10.44 -11.95
C LEU A 190 3.22 -10.33 -13.23
N SER A 191 2.55 -10.05 -14.36
CA SER A 191 3.20 -9.90 -15.66
C SER A 191 3.46 -8.44 -15.98
N HIS A 192 2.50 -7.54 -15.75
CA HIS A 192 2.74 -6.12 -15.92
C HIS A 192 1.86 -5.24 -15.04
N VAL A 193 2.33 -4.03 -14.79
CA VAL A 193 1.56 -2.95 -14.17
C VAL A 193 1.40 -1.81 -15.17
N LYS A 194 0.16 -1.49 -15.50
CA LYS A 194 -0.21 -0.25 -16.19
C LYS A 194 -0.31 0.87 -15.16
N LEU A 195 0.43 1.96 -15.39
CA LEU A 195 0.40 3.16 -14.56
C LEU A 195 -0.85 4.01 -14.87
N PRO A 196 -1.31 4.84 -13.93
CA PRO A 196 -2.28 5.90 -14.22
C PRO A 196 -1.71 6.79 -15.33
N GLY A 197 -2.42 6.91 -16.45
CA GLY A 197 -1.97 7.75 -17.57
C GLY A 197 -2.59 9.14 -17.49
N ASP A 198 -1.80 10.17 -17.79
CA ASP A 198 -2.34 11.44 -18.28
C ASP A 198 -2.96 11.15 -19.65
N GLY A 199 -4.20 11.60 -19.87
CA GLY A 199 -4.97 11.35 -21.10
C GLY A 199 -4.37 11.94 -22.40
N LYS A 200 -3.07 12.24 -22.46
CA LYS A 200 -2.35 12.79 -23.61
C LYS A 200 -0.90 12.28 -23.69
N SER A 201 -0.68 11.03 -24.10
CA SER A 201 0.48 10.68 -24.93
C SER A 201 0.33 9.26 -25.48
N SER A 202 0.39 9.14 -26.81
CA SER A 202 0.32 7.89 -27.57
C SER A 202 1.67 7.13 -27.54
N THR A 203 2.37 7.12 -26.41
CA THR A 203 3.63 6.40 -26.28
C THR A 203 3.47 5.34 -25.20
N ASP A 204 3.78 4.11 -25.58
CA ASP A 204 3.82 2.88 -24.78
C ASP A 204 4.86 2.95 -23.63
N ARG A 205 4.77 3.96 -22.77
CA ARG A 205 5.64 4.24 -21.62
C ARG A 205 4.91 4.12 -20.28
N SER A 206 3.61 3.82 -20.30
CA SER A 206 2.77 3.67 -19.11
C SER A 206 2.61 2.21 -18.67
N ARG A 207 3.48 1.31 -19.12
CA ARG A 207 3.43 -0.13 -18.85
C ARG A 207 4.77 -0.64 -18.35
N LEU A 208 4.74 -1.36 -17.24
CA LEU A 208 5.89 -1.96 -16.59
C LEU A 208 5.78 -3.48 -16.69
N GLU A 209 6.66 -4.12 -17.45
CA GLU A 209 6.72 -5.58 -17.59
C GLU A 209 7.59 -6.20 -16.49
N PHE A 210 7.14 -7.33 -15.95
CA PHE A 210 7.83 -8.15 -14.97
C PHE A 210 8.01 -9.55 -15.54
N TYR A 211 9.26 -9.95 -15.78
CA TYR A 211 9.63 -11.31 -16.16
C TYR A 211 10.15 -12.05 -14.92
N LEU A 212 9.26 -12.26 -13.94
CA LEU A 212 9.59 -12.84 -12.62
C LEU A 212 9.07 -14.27 -12.46
#